data_AF-A0A1M3BJX6-F1
#
_entry.id   AF-A0A1M3BJX6-F1
#
_cell.length_a   1.000
_cell.length_b   1.000
_cell.length_c   1.000
_cell.angle_alpha   90.00
_cell.angle_beta   90.00
_cell.angle_gamma   90.00
#
_symmetry.space_group_name_H-M   'P 1'
#
loop_
_entity.id
_entity.type
_entity.pdbx_description
1 polymer ?
#
loop_
_entity_poly.entity_id
_entity_poly.type
_entity_poly.pdbx_seq_one_letter_code
_entity_poly.pdbx_strand_id
1 'polypeptide(L)'
;MPVPGVILIVAVILIVAALVYYLVATIVTLRRITKGLDAAIAAVGEIVDKSAPVEEVVGTINTHLDAAVDALEGLLVKKAGLSDSMGLIEGLYPGAAAAGLRNFPASKEIKPPRIAEVYTRGVLTLARLGREAPIAALSPEGPVLRHASRASSEVRALYPNERQMRPDKLPDSPVIGTDSPVQYEEALTPGVRPRPPVSAGDGKGED
;
A
#
# COMPACT_ATOMS: atom_id res chain seq x y z
N MET A 1 -50.71 -17.83 77.78
CA MET A 1 -50.68 -17.58 76.31
C MET A 1 -50.10 -18.82 75.65
N PRO A 2 -50.71 -19.37 74.58
CA PRO A 2 -50.22 -20.62 73.99
C PRO A 2 -48.84 -20.40 73.37
N VAL A 3 -47.83 -21.08 73.92
CA VAL A 3 -46.42 -21.03 73.50
C VAL A 3 -46.23 -21.17 71.97
N PRO A 4 -46.98 -22.04 71.26
CA PRO A 4 -46.84 -22.15 69.80
C PRO A 4 -47.20 -20.87 69.03
N GLY A 5 -48.16 -20.08 69.53
CA GLY A 5 -48.61 -18.86 68.85
C GLY A 5 -47.57 -17.74 68.90
N VAL A 6 -46.85 -17.62 70.02
CA VAL A 6 -45.77 -16.62 70.17
C VAL A 6 -44.60 -16.93 69.25
N ILE A 7 -44.23 -18.22 69.13
CA ILE A 7 -43.15 -18.66 68.24
C ILE A 7 -43.46 -18.33 66.78
N LEU A 8 -44.70 -18.60 66.33
CA LEU A 8 -45.12 -18.30 64.97
C LEU A 8 -45.07 -16.80 64.67
N ILE A 9 -45.56 -15.95 65.58
CA ILE A 9 -45.52 -14.50 65.42
C ILE A 9 -44.07 -14.01 65.32
N VAL A 10 -43.18 -14.46 66.20
CA VAL A 10 -41.76 -14.09 66.15
C VAL A 10 -41.11 -14.55 64.84
N ALA A 11 -41.40 -15.78 64.38
CA ALA A 11 -40.87 -16.29 63.12
C ALA A 11 -41.34 -15.45 61.92
N VAL A 12 -42.62 -15.08 61.85
CA VAL A 12 -43.17 -14.23 60.79
C VAL A 12 -42.51 -12.85 60.82
N ILE A 13 -42.36 -12.23 62.00
CA ILE A 13 -41.69 -10.94 62.14
C ILE A 13 -40.25 -11.00 61.64
N LEU A 14 -39.51 -12.06 61.97
CA LEU A 14 -38.14 -12.25 61.50
C LEU A 14 -38.06 -12.43 59.97
N ILE A 15 -38.99 -13.17 59.37
CA ILE A 15 -39.06 -13.33 57.90
C ILE A 15 -39.36 -11.99 57.24
N VAL A 16 -40.34 -11.24 57.74
CA VAL A 16 -40.68 -9.92 57.21
C VAL A 16 -39.49 -8.95 57.36
N ALA A 17 -38.81 -8.96 58.50
CA ALA A 17 -37.62 -8.14 58.71
C ALA A 17 -36.49 -8.51 57.74
N ALA A 18 -36.26 -9.80 57.50
CA ALA A 18 -35.26 -10.27 56.53
C ALA A 18 -35.61 -9.85 55.09
N LEU A 19 -36.89 -9.95 54.71
CA LEU A 19 -37.36 -9.50 53.39
C LEU A 19 -37.18 -7.99 53.21
N VAL A 20 -37.56 -7.18 54.21
CA VAL A 20 -37.37 -5.73 54.17
C VAL A 20 -35.89 -5.38 54.05
N TYR A 21 -35.03 -6.03 54.85
CA TYR A 21 -33.59 -5.81 54.76
C TYR A 21 -33.03 -6.14 53.36
N TYR A 22 -33.42 -7.29 52.80
CA TYR A 22 -33.02 -7.68 51.44
C TYR A 22 -33.50 -6.68 50.39
N LEU A 23 -34.72 -6.18 50.52
CA LEU A 23 -35.31 -5.21 49.58
C LEU A 23 -34.60 -3.85 49.67
N VAL A 24 -34.27 -3.39 50.88
CA VAL A 24 -33.48 -2.16 51.06
C VAL A 24 -32.06 -2.33 50.50
N ALA A 25 -31.40 -3.47 50.74
CA ALA A 25 -30.06 -3.74 50.21
C ALA A 25 -30.03 -3.77 48.67
N THR A 26 -31.04 -4.37 48.05
CA THR A 26 -31.17 -4.40 46.59
C THR A 26 -31.45 -3.01 46.01
N ILE A 27 -32.32 -2.20 46.63
CA ILE A 27 -32.55 -0.80 46.21
C ILE A 27 -31.26 0.03 46.29
N VAL A 28 -30.49 -0.10 47.37
CA VAL A 28 -29.21 0.61 47.52
C VAL A 28 -28.22 0.20 46.42
N THR A 29 -28.17 -1.09 46.10
CA THR A 29 -27.30 -1.61 45.03
C THR A 29 -27.71 -1.08 43.66
N LEU A 30 -29.00 -1.11 43.34
CA LEU A 30 -29.52 -0.55 42.09
C LEU A 30 -29.21 0.94 41.97
N ARG A 31 -29.39 1.72 43.05
CA ARG A 31 -29.04 3.15 43.06
C ARG A 31 -27.55 3.41 42.79
N ARG A 32 -26.65 2.54 43.27
CA ARG A 32 -25.21 2.65 42.96
C ARG A 32 -24.94 2.39 41.48
N ILE A 33 -25.60 1.39 40.90
CA ILE A 33 -25.48 1.07 39.47
C ILE A 33 -25.99 2.25 38.62
N THR A 34 -27.16 2.81 38.93
CA THR A 34 -27.70 3.97 38.20
C THR A 34 -26.74 5.15 38.22
N LYS A 35 -26.18 5.50 39.39
CA LYS A 35 -25.18 6.57 39.49
C LYS A 35 -23.91 6.28 38.70
N GLY A 36 -23.43 5.03 38.71
CA GLY A 36 -22.29 4.62 37.91
C GLY A 36 -22.58 4.73 36.41
N LEU A 37 -23.80 4.38 36.00
CA LEU A 37 -24.26 4.51 34.63
C LEU A 37 -24.37 5.98 34.21
N ASP A 38 -24.92 6.86 35.05
CA ASP A 38 -25.00 8.30 34.78
C ASP A 38 -23.61 8.91 34.56
N ALA A 39 -22.64 8.53 35.38
CA ALA A 39 -21.25 8.97 35.22
C ALA A 39 -20.62 8.46 33.91
N ALA A 40 -20.89 7.20 33.53
CA ALA A 40 -20.42 6.64 32.28
C ALA A 40 -21.06 7.34 31.06
N ILE A 41 -22.36 7.62 31.11
CA ILE A 41 -23.08 8.36 30.06
C ILE A 41 -22.50 9.76 29.91
N ALA A 42 -22.24 10.47 31.01
CA ALA A 42 -21.61 11.80 30.97
C ALA A 42 -20.22 11.75 30.31
N ALA A 43 -19.39 10.77 30.69
CA ALA A 43 -18.07 10.59 30.10
C ALA A 43 -18.13 10.29 28.59
N VAL A 44 -19.09 9.47 28.15
CA VAL A 44 -19.30 9.20 26.71
C VAL A 44 -19.78 10.45 25.98
N GLY A 45 -20.67 11.25 26.58
CA GLY A 45 -21.09 12.55 26.03
C GLY A 45 -19.89 13.48 25.79
N GLU A 46 -18.98 13.60 26.76
CA GLU A 46 -17.77 14.41 26.60
C GLU A 46 -16.85 13.89 25.48
N ILE A 47 -16.77 12.57 25.28
CA ILE A 47 -16.00 11.98 24.17
C ILE A 47 -16.63 12.36 22.84
N VAL A 48 -17.96 12.28 22.74
CA VAL A 48 -18.69 12.68 21.53
C VAL A 48 -18.42 14.15 21.22
N ASP A 49 -18.58 15.04 22.20
CA ASP A 49 -18.32 16.48 22.03
C ASP A 49 -16.88 16.78 21.62
N LYS A 50 -15.90 16.08 22.21
CA LYS A 50 -14.48 16.21 21.84
C LYS A 50 -14.16 15.62 20.47
N SER A 51 -14.96 14.66 20.00
CA SER A 51 -14.79 14.00 18.70
C SER A 51 -15.54 14.69 17.56
N ALA A 52 -16.54 15.53 17.84
CA ALA A 52 -17.26 16.33 16.86
C ALA A 52 -16.36 17.09 15.86
N PRO A 53 -15.28 17.80 16.28
CA PRO A 53 -14.42 18.49 15.32
C PRO A 53 -13.63 17.54 14.39
N VAL A 54 -13.47 16.26 14.77
CA VAL A 54 -12.79 15.27 13.91
C VAL A 54 -13.65 14.95 12.69
N GLU A 55 -14.98 14.94 12.81
CA GLU A 55 -15.89 14.70 11.70
C GLU A 55 -15.74 15.78 10.61
N GLU A 56 -15.67 17.05 11.01
CA GLU A 56 -15.46 18.18 10.08
C GLU A 56 -14.10 18.07 9.37
N VAL A 57 -13.04 17.71 10.10
CA VAL A 57 -11.70 17.49 9.53
C VAL A 57 -11.71 16.34 8.53
N VAL A 58 -12.34 15.22 8.85
CA VAL A 58 -12.46 14.07 7.94
C VAL A 58 -13.26 14.44 6.69
N GLY A 59 -14.36 15.19 6.84
CA GLY A 59 -15.13 15.70 5.70
C GLY A 59 -14.31 16.59 4.78
N THR A 60 -13.51 17.49 5.36
CA THR A 60 -12.60 18.39 4.63
C THR A 60 -11.51 17.60 3.90
N ILE A 61 -10.90 16.61 4.57
CA ILE A 61 -9.90 15.73 3.95
C ILE A 61 -10.49 14.97 2.77
N ASN A 62 -11.67 14.37 2.93
CA ASN A 62 -12.32 13.63 1.85
C ASN A 62 -12.62 14.54 0.65
N THR A 63 -13.12 15.75 0.92
CA THR A 63 -13.38 16.74 -0.14
C THR A 63 -12.11 17.12 -0.90
N HIS A 64 -10.99 17.34 -0.19
CA HIS A 64 -9.71 17.65 -0.83
C HIS A 64 -9.11 16.45 -1.58
N LEU A 65 -9.26 15.23 -1.05
CA LEU A 65 -8.81 14.02 -1.71
C LEU A 65 -9.59 13.77 -2.99
N ASP A 66 -10.91 13.97 -2.98
CA ASP A 66 -11.74 13.84 -4.17
C ASP A 66 -11.34 14.87 -5.23
N ALA A 67 -11.18 16.15 -4.85
CA ALA A 67 -10.71 17.18 -5.77
C ALA A 67 -9.30 16.89 -6.33
N ALA A 68 -8.40 16.34 -5.51
CA ALA A 68 -7.07 15.95 -5.95
C ALA A 68 -7.11 14.77 -6.92
N VAL A 69 -7.95 13.76 -6.65
CA VAL A 69 -8.18 12.62 -7.56
C VAL A 69 -8.71 13.15 -8.90
N ASP A 70 -9.71 14.03 -8.89
CA ASP A 70 -10.27 14.60 -10.11
C ASP A 70 -9.22 15.35 -10.93
N ALA A 71 -8.38 16.16 -10.27
CA ALA A 71 -7.28 16.87 -10.94
C ALA A 71 -6.24 15.91 -11.51
N LEU A 72 -5.89 14.83 -10.79
CA LEU A 72 -4.90 13.84 -11.22
C LEU A 72 -5.43 13.00 -12.39
N GLU A 73 -6.69 12.56 -12.37
CA GLU A 73 -7.32 11.87 -13.49
C GLU A 73 -7.35 12.77 -14.72
N GLY A 74 -7.74 14.04 -14.55
CA GLY A 74 -7.76 15.03 -15.62
C GLY A 74 -6.37 15.28 -16.22
N LEU A 75 -5.35 15.40 -15.39
CA LEU A 75 -3.96 15.56 -15.84
C LEU A 75 -3.44 14.31 -16.55
N LEU A 76 -3.74 13.11 -16.04
CA LEU A 76 -3.34 11.84 -16.65
C LEU A 76 -3.91 11.72 -18.06
N VAL A 77 -5.23 11.94 -18.21
CA VAL A 77 -5.89 11.91 -19.53
C VAL A 77 -5.39 13.01 -20.45
N LYS A 78 -5.15 14.22 -19.94
CA LYS A 78 -4.62 15.33 -20.74
C LYS A 78 -3.21 15.07 -21.27
N LYS A 79 -2.38 14.32 -20.52
CA LYS A 79 -0.98 14.07 -20.87
C LYS A 79 -0.76 12.78 -21.66
N ALA A 80 -1.43 11.69 -21.28
CA ALA A 80 -1.29 10.40 -21.93
C ALA A 80 -2.39 10.11 -22.96
N GLY A 81 -3.56 10.75 -22.85
CA GLY A 81 -4.76 10.34 -23.56
C GLY A 81 -5.50 9.22 -22.83
N LEU A 82 -6.80 9.08 -23.07
CA LEU A 82 -7.67 8.21 -22.26
C LEU A 82 -7.30 6.72 -22.36
N SER A 83 -7.06 6.20 -23.58
CA SER A 83 -6.68 4.80 -23.79
C SER A 83 -5.38 4.42 -23.09
N ASP A 84 -4.42 5.32 -23.16
CA ASP A 84 -3.08 5.07 -22.67
C ASP A 84 -2.97 5.29 -21.17
N SER A 85 -3.77 6.20 -20.61
CA SER A 85 -3.99 6.32 -19.17
C SER A 85 -4.46 4.99 -18.58
N MET A 86 -5.40 4.29 -19.24
CA MET A 86 -5.87 2.99 -18.80
C MET A 86 -4.79 1.91 -18.87
N GLY A 87 -3.96 1.92 -19.92
CA GLY A 87 -2.83 1.00 -20.03
C GLY A 87 -1.74 1.25 -18.99
N LEU A 88 -1.51 2.51 -18.61
CA LEU A 88 -0.59 2.88 -17.54
C LEU A 88 -1.11 2.43 -16.19
N ILE A 89 -2.40 2.63 -15.91
CA ILE A 89 -3.03 2.16 -14.67
C ILE A 89 -2.93 0.63 -14.59
N GLU A 90 -3.30 -0.09 -15.65
CA GLU A 90 -3.20 -1.55 -15.69
C GLU A 90 -1.75 -2.04 -15.55
N GLY A 91 -0.80 -1.32 -16.15
CA GLY A 91 0.62 -1.66 -16.08
C GLY A 91 1.26 -1.41 -14.72
N LEU A 92 0.82 -0.39 -14.00
CA LEU A 92 1.30 -0.05 -12.65
C LEU A 92 0.59 -0.87 -11.57
N TYR A 93 -0.71 -1.09 -11.74
CA TYR A 93 -1.60 -1.77 -10.82
C TYR A 93 -2.53 -2.71 -11.62
N PRO A 94 -2.13 -3.98 -11.82
CA PRO A 94 -2.93 -4.95 -12.58
C PRO A 94 -4.35 -5.08 -12.03
N GLY A 95 -5.35 -5.02 -12.91
CA GLY A 95 -6.76 -5.05 -12.58
C GLY A 95 -7.36 -3.71 -12.15
N ALA A 96 -6.56 -2.67 -11.84
CA ALA A 96 -7.08 -1.38 -11.43
C ALA A 96 -7.77 -0.61 -12.56
N ALA A 97 -7.40 -0.88 -13.82
CA ALA A 97 -8.02 -0.24 -14.98
C ALA A 97 -9.50 -0.64 -15.15
N ALA A 98 -9.94 -1.78 -14.59
CA ALA A 98 -11.32 -2.21 -14.67
C ALA A 98 -12.31 -1.27 -13.96
N ALA A 99 -11.85 -0.54 -12.93
CA ALA A 99 -12.68 0.43 -12.22
C ALA A 99 -12.99 1.68 -13.07
N GLY A 100 -12.14 1.99 -14.05
CA GLY A 100 -12.21 3.22 -14.81
C GLY A 100 -11.81 4.46 -14.00
N LEU A 101 -11.82 5.60 -14.68
CA LEU A 101 -11.65 6.93 -14.10
C LEU A 101 -13.03 7.52 -13.79
N ARG A 102 -13.14 8.20 -12.65
CA ARG A 102 -14.42 8.78 -12.19
C ARG A 102 -14.96 9.81 -13.17
N ASN A 103 -14.08 10.70 -13.66
CA ASN A 103 -14.47 11.80 -14.54
C ASN A 103 -14.55 11.42 -16.02
N PHE A 104 -14.16 10.20 -16.38
CA PHE A 104 -14.13 9.74 -17.76
C PHE A 104 -14.87 8.41 -17.89
N PRO A 105 -16.22 8.39 -17.88
CA PRO A 105 -17.00 7.15 -17.84
C PRO A 105 -16.69 6.19 -19.00
N ALA A 106 -16.32 6.74 -20.17
CA ALA A 106 -15.87 5.96 -21.34
C ALA A 106 -14.64 5.09 -21.04
N SER A 107 -13.86 5.38 -20.00
CA SER A 107 -12.69 4.58 -19.62
C SER A 107 -13.02 3.14 -19.27
N LYS A 108 -14.25 2.88 -18.78
CA LYS A 108 -14.68 1.54 -18.34
C LYS A 108 -14.86 0.56 -19.50
N GLU A 109 -15.12 1.10 -20.69
CA GLU A 109 -15.33 0.33 -21.91
C GLU A 109 -14.03 0.09 -22.69
N ILE A 110 -12.96 0.80 -22.30
CA ILE A 110 -11.66 0.68 -22.97
C ILE A 110 -10.96 -0.56 -22.45
N LYS A 111 -10.66 -1.48 -23.37
CA LYS A 111 -9.71 -2.55 -23.12
C LYS A 111 -8.31 -1.94 -22.96
N PRO A 112 -7.68 -2.01 -21.77
CA PRO A 112 -6.40 -1.35 -21.53
C PRO A 112 -5.30 -1.93 -22.44
N PRO A 113 -4.50 -1.10 -23.10
CA PRO A 113 -3.37 -1.55 -23.89
C PRO A 113 -2.27 -2.13 -22.98
N ARG A 114 -1.49 -3.08 -23.52
CA ARG A 114 -0.42 -3.82 -22.80
C ARG A 114 0.86 -2.99 -22.62
N ILE A 115 0.75 -1.80 -22.03
CA ILE A 115 1.87 -0.86 -21.90
C ILE A 115 3.01 -1.45 -21.05
N ALA A 116 2.70 -2.28 -20.04
CA ALA A 116 3.71 -2.96 -19.23
C ALA A 116 4.48 -4.09 -19.93
N GLU A 117 3.99 -4.58 -21.06
CA GLU A 117 4.73 -5.54 -21.91
C GLU A 117 5.66 -4.80 -22.88
N VAL A 118 5.26 -3.59 -23.30
CA VAL A 118 5.99 -2.78 -24.29
C VAL A 118 7.08 -1.93 -23.64
N TYR A 119 6.83 -1.41 -22.43
CA TYR A 119 7.79 -0.63 -21.67
C TYR A 119 8.34 -1.43 -20.49
N THR A 120 9.66 -1.32 -20.28
CA THR A 120 10.31 -2.01 -19.16
C THR A 120 9.76 -1.48 -17.83
N ARG A 121 9.75 -2.35 -16.81
CA ARG A 121 9.36 -1.98 -15.44
C ARG A 121 10.07 -0.72 -14.94
N GLY A 122 11.30 -0.45 -15.38
CA GLY A 122 12.05 0.76 -15.05
C GLY A 122 11.36 2.05 -15.52
N VAL A 123 10.80 2.09 -16.73
CA VAL A 123 10.07 3.25 -17.27
C VAL A 123 8.76 3.47 -16.51
N LEU A 124 8.05 2.40 -16.18
CA LEU A 124 6.85 2.47 -15.33
C LEU A 124 7.20 2.90 -13.89
N THR A 125 8.34 2.48 -13.36
CA THR A 125 8.80 2.90 -12.03
C THR A 125 9.19 4.39 -12.02
N LEU A 126 9.76 4.92 -13.11
CA LEU A 126 10.01 6.35 -13.26
C LEU A 126 8.70 7.17 -13.36
N ALA A 127 7.71 6.66 -14.09
CA ALA A 127 6.36 7.24 -14.11
C ALA A 127 5.74 7.24 -12.70
N ARG A 128 5.93 6.17 -11.92
CA ARG A 128 5.51 6.07 -10.51
C ARG A 128 6.24 7.06 -9.60
N LEU A 129 7.49 7.41 -9.91
CA LEU A 129 8.30 8.37 -9.14
C LEU A 129 8.08 9.84 -9.56
N GLY A 130 7.17 10.12 -10.52
CA GLY A 130 6.87 11.48 -10.98
C GLY A 130 8.06 12.18 -11.66
N ARG A 131 9.13 11.46 -11.98
CA ARG A 131 10.36 11.99 -12.56
C ARG A 131 10.32 11.72 -14.04
N GLU A 132 10.07 12.77 -14.83
CA GLU A 132 10.05 12.84 -16.31
C GLU A 132 10.42 11.53 -17.00
N ALA A 133 9.51 10.56 -16.96
CA ALA A 133 9.65 9.40 -17.81
C ALA A 133 9.60 9.96 -19.25
N PRO A 134 10.43 9.45 -20.18
CA PRO A 134 10.46 9.89 -21.58
C PRO A 134 9.14 9.66 -22.36
N ILE A 135 8.04 9.48 -21.64
CA ILE A 135 6.65 9.41 -22.09
C ILE A 135 6.10 10.84 -22.33
N ALA A 136 6.67 11.88 -21.71
CA ALA A 136 6.16 13.26 -21.79
C ALA A 136 7.01 14.27 -22.60
N ALA A 137 8.19 13.87 -23.11
CA ALA A 137 9.18 14.82 -23.66
C ALA A 137 9.07 15.09 -25.17
N LEU A 138 8.28 14.35 -25.95
CA LEU A 138 8.03 14.69 -27.36
C LEU A 138 6.59 14.35 -27.75
N SER A 139 5.83 15.36 -28.15
CA SER A 139 4.82 15.16 -29.20
C SER A 139 5.12 16.14 -30.32
N PRO A 140 5.45 15.63 -31.50
CA PRO A 140 4.71 16.09 -32.66
C PRO A 140 4.30 14.89 -33.53
N GLU A 141 2.99 14.65 -33.55
CA GLU A 141 2.24 13.80 -34.49
C GLU A 141 2.38 12.26 -34.39
N GLY A 142 1.41 11.61 -33.71
CA GLY A 142 1.04 10.20 -33.94
C GLY A 142 1.44 9.18 -32.86
N PRO A 143 0.97 7.92 -32.94
CA PRO A 143 0.84 6.98 -31.81
C PRO A 143 2.20 6.37 -31.42
N VAL A 144 2.99 7.12 -30.64
CA VAL A 144 4.27 6.64 -30.06
C VAL A 144 4.06 5.49 -29.06
N LEU A 145 2.83 5.38 -28.53
CA LEU A 145 2.23 4.28 -27.75
C LEU A 145 2.69 2.85 -28.10
N ARG A 146 2.92 2.60 -29.39
CA ARG A 146 2.81 1.25 -29.96
C ARG A 146 4.04 0.77 -30.72
N HIS A 147 5.09 1.59 -30.83
CA HIS A 147 6.28 1.24 -31.62
C HIS A 147 7.51 1.08 -30.73
N ALA A 148 7.77 -0.15 -30.27
CA ALA A 148 8.91 -0.49 -29.43
C ALA A 148 10.27 -0.07 -30.04
N SER A 149 10.41 -0.17 -31.36
CA SER A 149 11.59 0.28 -32.10
C SER A 149 11.75 1.81 -32.09
N ARG A 150 10.63 2.56 -32.17
CA ARG A 150 10.64 4.03 -32.20
C ARG A 150 10.88 4.62 -30.80
N ALA A 151 10.24 4.03 -29.77
CA ALA A 151 10.45 4.42 -28.38
C ALA A 151 11.90 4.23 -27.94
N SER A 152 12.53 3.11 -28.32
CA SER A 152 13.96 2.89 -28.04
C SER A 152 14.89 3.82 -28.80
N SER A 153 14.55 4.24 -30.03
CA SER A 153 15.34 5.22 -30.79
C SER A 153 15.23 6.64 -30.24
N GLU A 154 14.06 7.07 -29.77
CA GLU A 154 13.89 8.41 -29.17
C GLU A 154 14.57 8.50 -27.81
N VAL A 155 14.50 7.46 -26.98
CA VAL A 155 15.26 7.41 -25.73
C VAL A 155 16.77 7.48 -25.98
N ARG A 156 17.28 6.84 -27.04
CA ARG A 156 18.69 6.97 -27.46
C ARG A 156 19.03 8.36 -28.02
N ALA A 157 18.07 9.08 -28.57
CA ALA A 157 18.27 10.45 -29.06
C ALA A 157 18.26 11.48 -27.92
N LEU A 158 17.41 11.29 -26.91
CA LEU A 158 17.35 12.11 -25.69
C LEU A 158 18.52 11.85 -24.74
N TYR A 159 18.97 10.59 -24.67
CA TYR A 159 20.15 10.17 -23.92
C TYR A 159 21.15 9.54 -24.90
N PRO A 160 21.90 10.36 -25.67
CA PRO A 160 22.97 9.83 -26.50
C PRO A 160 23.95 9.09 -25.59
N ASN A 161 24.03 7.78 -25.77
CA ASN A 161 25.00 6.93 -25.10
C ASN A 161 26.40 7.34 -25.56
N GLU A 162 27.03 8.31 -24.90
CA GLU A 162 28.49 8.46 -24.93
C GLU A 162 29.18 7.41 -24.05
N ARG A 163 28.41 6.57 -23.34
CA ARG A 163 28.96 5.47 -22.56
C ARG A 163 28.93 4.18 -23.38
N GLN A 164 30.12 3.82 -23.86
CA GLN A 164 30.54 2.52 -24.40
C GLN A 164 30.40 2.33 -25.93
N MET A 165 31.17 3.10 -26.70
CA MET A 165 32.00 2.46 -27.71
C MET A 165 33.39 2.24 -27.09
N ARG A 166 33.75 0.97 -26.87
CA ARG A 166 35.09 0.58 -26.43
C ARG A 166 36.08 0.94 -27.54
N PRO A 167 37.16 1.68 -27.27
CA PRO A 167 38.29 1.73 -28.17
C PRO A 167 39.02 0.37 -28.12
N ASP A 168 39.32 -0.24 -29.27
CA ASP A 168 39.93 -1.59 -29.40
C ASP A 168 41.24 -1.80 -28.62
N LYS A 169 41.87 -0.71 -28.14
CA LYS A 169 43.20 -0.72 -27.52
C LYS A 169 43.23 -0.34 -26.04
N LEU A 170 42.09 -0.30 -25.33
CA LEU A 170 42.11 -0.14 -23.87
C LEU A 170 41.95 -1.49 -23.14
N PRO A 171 42.77 -1.73 -22.10
CA PRO A 171 42.57 -2.87 -21.21
C PRO A 171 41.21 -2.75 -20.50
N ASP A 172 40.58 -3.89 -20.24
CA ASP A 172 39.28 -3.93 -19.59
C ASP A 172 39.32 -3.22 -18.23
N SER A 173 38.27 -2.46 -17.93
CA SER A 173 38.13 -1.87 -16.59
C SER A 173 38.04 -3.01 -15.58
N PRO A 174 38.77 -2.95 -14.45
CA PRO A 174 38.76 -4.03 -13.48
C PRO A 174 37.33 -4.28 -12.99
N VAL A 175 36.88 -5.53 -13.14
CA VAL A 175 35.61 -5.95 -12.55
C VAL A 175 35.81 -5.94 -11.04
N ILE A 176 34.98 -5.19 -10.32
CA ILE A 176 35.00 -5.13 -8.85
C ILE A 176 34.85 -6.56 -8.34
N GLY A 177 35.88 -7.08 -7.67
CA GLY A 177 35.89 -8.42 -7.07
C GLY A 177 36.74 -9.48 -7.80
N THR A 178 37.42 -9.16 -8.91
CA THR A 178 38.22 -10.17 -9.66
C THR A 178 39.40 -10.73 -8.87
N ASP A 179 40.02 -9.91 -8.01
CA ASP A 179 41.15 -10.30 -7.14
C ASP A 179 40.80 -10.15 -5.64
N SER A 180 39.50 -10.09 -5.30
CA SER A 180 39.11 -9.98 -3.90
C SER A 180 39.37 -11.31 -3.20
N PRO A 181 40.06 -11.33 -2.05
CA PRO A 181 40.21 -12.56 -1.28
C PRO A 181 38.82 -13.11 -0.93
N VAL A 182 38.63 -14.41 -1.17
CA VAL A 182 37.38 -15.10 -0.83
C VAL A 182 37.30 -15.17 0.70
N GLN A 183 36.52 -14.27 1.31
CA GLN A 183 36.41 -14.17 2.78
C GLN A 183 35.37 -15.12 3.37
N TYR A 184 34.61 -15.86 2.56
CA TYR A 184 33.57 -16.77 3.03
C TYR A 184 33.67 -18.11 2.29
N GLU A 185 33.61 -19.22 3.03
CA GLU A 185 33.51 -20.55 2.44
C GLU A 185 32.22 -20.65 1.60
N GLU A 186 32.37 -20.94 0.29
CA GLU A 186 31.26 -20.99 -0.69
C GLU A 186 30.15 -21.98 -0.30
N ALA A 187 30.41 -22.90 0.62
CA ALA A 187 29.46 -23.89 1.12
C ALA A 187 28.28 -23.30 1.93
N LEU A 188 28.37 -22.04 2.37
CA LEU A 188 27.34 -21.41 3.23
C LEU A 188 26.43 -20.42 2.51
N THR A 189 26.58 -20.21 1.20
CA THR A 189 25.70 -19.30 0.43
C THR A 189 24.52 -20.07 -0.19
N PRO A 190 23.28 -19.90 0.29
CA PRO A 190 22.14 -20.64 -0.25
C PRO A 190 21.86 -20.24 -1.69
N GLY A 191 21.89 -21.21 -2.62
CA GLY A 191 21.49 -21.02 -4.02
C GLY A 191 22.63 -20.90 -5.04
N VAL A 192 23.90 -20.94 -4.62
CA VAL A 192 25.05 -20.95 -5.54
C VAL A 192 25.50 -22.40 -5.76
N ARG A 193 25.50 -22.87 -7.01
CA ARG A 193 26.07 -24.18 -7.35
C ARG A 193 27.60 -24.04 -7.46
N PRO A 194 28.39 -24.96 -6.85
CA PRO A 194 29.83 -24.97 -7.02
C PRO A 194 30.19 -25.07 -8.50
N ARG A 195 31.06 -24.18 -8.98
CA ARG A 195 31.61 -24.27 -10.34
C ARG A 195 32.57 -25.46 -10.38
N PRO A 196 32.45 -26.41 -11.32
CA PRO A 196 33.40 -27.51 -11.43
C PRO A 196 34.80 -26.96 -11.71
N PRO A 197 35.86 -27.56 -11.13
CA PRO A 197 37.23 -27.10 -11.32
C PRO A 197 37.59 -27.17 -12.80
N VAL A 198 38.11 -26.05 -13.32
CA VAL A 198 38.66 -25.97 -14.67
C VAL A 198 39.90 -26.87 -14.70
N SER A 199 39.86 -27.91 -15.53
CA SER A 199 41.04 -28.72 -15.85
C SER A 199 42.11 -27.78 -16.40
N ALA A 200 43.23 -27.67 -15.69
CA ALA A 200 44.43 -27.01 -16.19
C ALA A 200 44.91 -27.81 -17.41
N GLY A 201 44.67 -27.26 -18.60
CA GLY A 201 45.20 -27.79 -19.85
C GLY A 201 46.71 -27.66 -19.86
N ASP A 202 47.36 -28.81 -19.93
CA ASP A 202 48.80 -29.03 -19.98
C ASP A 202 49.39 -28.33 -21.21
N GLY A 203 50.13 -27.25 -20.98
CA GLY A 203 50.92 -26.57 -22.01
C GLY A 203 52.22 -27.32 -22.25
N LYS A 204 52.35 -27.98 -23.40
CA LYS A 204 53.64 -28.44 -23.95
C LYS A 204 53.68 -28.24 -25.46
N GLY A 205 54.65 -27.44 -25.92
CA GLY A 205 55.04 -27.32 -27.33
C GLY A 205 55.79 -26.04 -27.69
N GLU A 206 56.93 -25.77 -27.07
CA GLU A 206 58.16 -25.22 -27.73
C GLU A 206 58.94 -26.48 -28.18
N ASP A 207 59.58 -26.64 -29.35
CA ASP A 207 60.17 -25.78 -30.38
C ASP A 207 59.86 -26.29 -31.80
#